data_AF-A0A165LGV1-F1
#
_entry.id   AF-A0A165LGV1-F1
#
_cell.length_a   1.000
_cell.length_b   1.000
_cell.length_c   1.000
_cell.angle_alpha   90.00
_cell.angle_beta   90.00
_cell.angle_gamma   90.00
#
_symmetry.space_group_name_H-M   'P 1'
#
loop_
_entity.id
_entity.type
_entity.pdbx_description
1 polymer ?
#
loop_
_entity_poly.entity_id
_entity_poly.type
_entity_poly.pdbx_seq_one_letter_code
_entity_poly.pdbx_strand_id
1 'polypeptide(L)'
;MVLTPKQVAEHNTQRCVLQRHSSTSWISRLTTIAHSSCWVIIEKKVYDVTDFVPQHPGGPRMILNFAGRDATSAFKAFHSTDVIAANIPPHKHIGVLGS
;
A
#
# COMPACT_ATOMS: atom_id res chain seq x y z
N MET A 1 1.92 -5.09 -32.99
CA MET A 1 3.07 -5.90 -32.56
C MET A 1 2.74 -6.41 -31.16
N VAL A 2 2.50 -7.71 -31.01
CA VAL A 2 2.02 -8.31 -29.74
C VAL A 2 3.20 -8.38 -28.77
N LEU A 3 3.11 -7.70 -27.64
CA LEU A 3 4.16 -7.70 -26.62
C LEU A 3 4.11 -9.01 -25.82
N THR A 4 5.28 -9.48 -25.41
CA THR A 4 5.48 -10.85 -24.88
C THR A 4 5.18 -10.94 -23.37
N PRO A 5 4.90 -12.13 -22.82
CA PRO A 5 4.52 -12.32 -21.42
C PRO A 5 5.55 -11.84 -20.37
N LYS A 6 6.82 -11.61 -20.76
CA LYS A 6 7.84 -11.06 -19.87
C LYS A 6 7.74 -9.55 -19.64
N GLN A 7 6.99 -8.81 -20.47
CA GLN A 7 6.88 -7.35 -20.37
C GLN A 7 5.71 -6.88 -19.49
N VAL A 8 4.92 -7.81 -18.94
CA VAL A 8 3.78 -7.50 -18.06
C VAL A 8 4.18 -7.46 -16.58
N ALA A 9 5.32 -8.06 -16.20
CA ALA A 9 5.73 -8.17 -14.80
C ALA A 9 6.69 -7.06 -14.31
N GLU A 10 7.38 -6.35 -15.20
CA GLU A 10 8.36 -5.30 -14.81
C GLU A 10 7.76 -3.88 -14.81
N HIS A 11 6.52 -3.70 -15.28
CA HIS A 11 5.89 -2.38 -15.40
C HIS A 11 4.97 -1.98 -14.24
N ASN A 12 5.00 -2.68 -13.08
CA ASN A 12 4.08 -2.38 -11.97
C ASN A 12 4.69 -2.34 -10.55
N THR A 13 6.02 -2.34 -10.42
CA THR A 13 6.68 -2.33 -9.09
C THR A 13 7.55 -1.09 -8.83
N GLN A 14 7.64 -0.14 -9.76
CA GLN A 14 8.59 0.99 -9.65
C GLN A 14 8.02 2.36 -9.25
N ARG A 15 6.82 2.47 -8.66
CA ARG A 15 6.32 3.77 -8.16
C ARG A 15 5.71 3.70 -6.77
N CYS A 16 6.48 3.24 -5.80
CA CYS A 16 6.29 3.63 -4.40
C CYS A 16 7.63 3.68 -3.64
N VAL A 17 8.69 4.19 -4.28
CA VAL A 17 9.94 4.51 -3.59
C VAL A 17 10.32 5.94 -3.96
N LEU A 18 10.13 6.84 -2.98
CA LEU A 18 10.79 8.14 -2.81
C LEU A 18 10.88 9.05 -4.06
N GLN A 19 9.95 10.01 -4.18
CA GLN A 19 10.25 11.26 -4.91
C GLN A 19 10.42 12.42 -3.92
N ARG A 20 11.68 12.67 -3.53
CA ARG A 20 12.16 14.05 -3.36
C ARG A 20 12.05 14.69 -4.75
N HIS A 21 11.34 15.80 -4.88
CA HIS A 21 11.83 17.05 -5.48
C HIS A 21 10.67 18.06 -5.58
N SER A 22 10.96 19.23 -5.02
CA SER A 22 10.12 20.41 -4.86
C SER A 22 9.70 21.02 -6.20
N SER A 23 8.41 21.18 -6.45
CA SER A 23 7.82 22.40 -7.03
C SER A 23 6.30 22.26 -7.15
N THR A 24 5.60 23.32 -6.78
CA THR A 24 4.20 23.42 -6.39
C THR A 24 3.20 23.26 -7.54
N SER A 25 3.00 22.03 -8.04
CA SER A 25 1.83 21.63 -8.88
C SER A 25 1.47 20.13 -8.72
N TRP A 26 1.49 19.64 -7.46
CA TRP A 26 1.45 18.21 -7.12
C TRP A 26 0.29 17.80 -6.19
N ILE A 27 -0.38 18.76 -5.55
CA ILE A 27 -1.40 18.49 -4.51
C ILE A 27 -2.69 17.88 -5.10
N SER A 28 -2.98 18.11 -6.39
CA SER A 28 -4.18 17.56 -7.05
C SER A 28 -3.92 16.26 -7.85
N ARG A 29 -2.65 15.90 -8.10
CA ARG A 29 -2.31 14.70 -8.90
C ARG A 29 -2.14 13.44 -8.05
N LEU A 30 -1.93 13.58 -6.74
CA LEU A 30 -1.78 12.46 -5.80
C LEU A 30 -3.11 11.83 -5.35
N THR A 31 -4.23 12.53 -5.53
CA THR A 31 -5.56 11.96 -5.28
C THR A 31 -6.02 11.03 -6.41
N THR A 32 -5.31 11.06 -7.56
CA THR A 32 -5.67 10.33 -8.80
C THR A 32 -4.78 9.09 -9.05
N ILE A 33 -3.85 8.74 -8.15
CA ILE A 33 -3.40 7.33 -8.06
C ILE A 33 -4.47 6.59 -7.24
N ALA A 34 -5.62 6.49 -7.88
CA ALA A 34 -6.91 6.08 -7.37
C ALA A 34 -6.96 4.57 -7.28
N HIS A 35 -7.38 4.03 -6.13
CA HIS A 35 -8.04 2.71 -5.95
C HIS A 35 -7.35 1.44 -6.49
N SER A 36 -6.25 1.52 -7.24
CA SER A 36 -5.70 0.38 -7.97
C SER A 36 -4.54 -0.29 -7.25
N SER A 37 -3.92 0.39 -6.28
CA SER A 37 -2.83 -0.15 -5.47
C SER A 37 -2.64 0.66 -4.19
N CYS A 38 -2.82 0.04 -3.03
CA CYS A 38 -2.54 0.62 -1.72
C CYS A 38 -1.83 -0.41 -0.84
N TRP A 39 -0.59 -0.10 -0.45
CA TRP A 39 0.20 -0.93 0.45
C TRP A 39 0.49 -0.19 1.75
N VAL A 40 0.68 -0.93 2.84
CA VAL A 40 1.09 -0.40 4.14
C VAL A 40 2.16 -1.28 4.75
N ILE A 41 3.01 -0.69 5.59
CA ILE A 41 4.02 -1.42 6.36
C ILE A 41 3.55 -1.52 7.81
N ILE A 42 3.49 -2.73 8.35
CA ILE A 42 3.21 -2.99 9.77
C ILE A 42 4.28 -3.95 10.28
N GLU A 43 5.05 -3.53 11.28
CA GLU A 43 6.16 -4.29 11.87
C GLU A 43 7.16 -4.79 10.81
N LYS A 44 7.58 -3.89 9.92
CA LYS A 44 8.48 -4.18 8.78
C LYS A 44 7.92 -5.15 7.73
N LYS A 45 6.68 -5.66 7.89
CA LYS A 45 6.01 -6.48 6.89
C LYS A 45 5.18 -5.60 5.97
N VAL A 46 5.25 -5.86 4.67
CA VAL A 46 4.53 -5.13 3.62
C VAL A 46 3.25 -5.88 3.29
N TYR A 47 2.11 -5.19 3.34
CA TYR A 47 0.81 -5.75 3.03
C TYR A 47 0.16 -4.99 1.89
N ASP A 48 -0.38 -5.72 0.92
CA ASP A 48 -1.30 -5.17 -0.06
C ASP A 48 -2.71 -5.14 0.54
N VAL A 49 -3.19 -3.91 0.79
CA VAL A 49 -4.50 -3.67 1.41
C VAL A 49 -5.48 -3.06 0.41
N THR A 50 -5.16 -3.05 -0.88
CA THR A 50 -5.96 -2.41 -1.95
C THR A 50 -7.44 -2.77 -1.86
N ASP A 51 -7.73 -4.07 -1.80
CA ASP A 51 -9.11 -4.59 -1.78
C ASP A 51 -9.79 -4.40 -0.42
N PHE A 52 -9.01 -4.21 0.64
CA PHE A 52 -9.47 -4.03 2.02
C PHE A 52 -9.78 -2.57 2.36
N VAL A 53 -9.18 -1.58 1.67
CA VAL A 53 -9.42 -0.14 1.91
C VAL A 53 -10.92 0.21 2.04
N PRO A 54 -11.81 -0.17 1.10
CA PRO A 54 -13.24 0.18 1.22
C PRO A 54 -13.99 -0.60 2.30
N GLN A 55 -13.42 -1.70 2.80
CA GLN A 55 -14.03 -2.60 3.79
C GLN A 55 -13.59 -2.27 5.23
N HIS A 56 -12.61 -1.38 5.39
CA HIS A 56 -12.04 -1.06 6.69
C HIS A 56 -13.09 -0.40 7.61
N PRO A 57 -13.42 -1.00 8.78
CA PRO A 57 -14.45 -0.48 9.68
C PRO A 57 -14.18 0.92 10.22
N GLY A 58 -12.92 1.31 10.38
CA GLY A 58 -12.51 2.67 10.77
C GLY A 58 -12.55 3.70 9.63
N GLY A 59 -13.02 3.29 8.45
CA GLY A 59 -13.12 4.10 7.24
C GLY A 59 -11.85 4.05 6.37
N PRO A 60 -12.00 4.20 5.04
CA PRO A 60 -10.89 4.08 4.08
C PRO A 60 -9.81 5.15 4.29
N ARG A 61 -10.19 6.34 4.77
CA ARG A 61 -9.28 7.47 4.97
C ARG A 61 -8.17 7.15 5.97
N MET A 62 -8.45 6.32 6.97
CA MET A 62 -7.46 5.93 7.98
C MET A 62 -6.32 5.12 7.37
N ILE A 63 -6.61 4.23 6.41
CA ILE A 63 -5.59 3.46 5.70
C ILE A 63 -4.87 4.33 4.66
N LEU A 64 -5.63 5.11 3.88
CA LEU A 64 -5.06 5.94 2.81
C LEU A 64 -4.09 7.01 3.35
N ASN A 65 -4.29 7.48 4.58
CA ASN A 65 -3.34 8.35 5.27
C ASN A 65 -1.97 7.69 5.48
N PHE A 66 -1.82 6.37 5.34
CA PHE A 66 -0.55 5.66 5.47
C PHE A 66 -0.18 4.88 4.20
N ALA A 67 -0.83 5.14 3.06
CA ALA A 67 -0.49 4.50 1.79
C ALA A 67 1.00 4.66 1.47
N GLY A 68 1.67 3.54 1.23
CA GLY A 68 3.11 3.46 0.94
C GLY A 68 4.03 3.71 2.13
N ARG A 69 3.51 3.74 3.37
CA ARG A 69 4.25 4.13 4.58
C ARG A 69 4.10 3.12 5.71
N ASP A 70 4.98 3.28 6.71
CA ASP A 70 4.88 2.56 7.98
C ASP A 70 3.72 3.11 8.83
N ALA A 71 2.75 2.25 9.07
CA ALA A 71 1.55 2.50 9.85
C ALA A 71 1.62 1.84 11.23
N THR A 72 2.73 1.21 11.63
CA THR A 72 2.84 0.33 12.80
C THR A 72 2.32 0.99 14.08
N SER A 73 2.76 2.22 14.35
CA SER A 73 2.35 2.95 15.56
C SER A 73 0.85 3.24 15.57
N ALA A 74 0.31 3.74 14.45
CA ALA A 74 -1.10 4.05 14.31
C ALA A 74 -1.99 2.79 14.35
N PHE A 75 -1.52 1.69 13.76
CA PHE A 75 -2.21 0.41 13.75
C PHE A 75 -2.32 -0.17 15.17
N LYS A 76 -1.20 -0.23 15.91
CA LYS A 76 -1.13 -0.79 17.27
C LYS A 76 -1.93 -0.03 18.31
N ALA A 77 -2.25 1.25 18.06
CA ALA A 77 -3.10 2.04 18.95
C ALA A 77 -4.55 1.52 19.01
N PHE A 78 -5.00 0.80 17.97
CA PHE A 78 -6.40 0.38 17.83
C PHE A 78 -6.58 -1.12 17.51
N HIS A 79 -5.53 -1.82 17.08
CA HIS A 79 -5.63 -3.19 16.57
C HIS A 79 -4.51 -4.09 17.11
N SER A 80 -4.83 -5.36 17.38
CA SER A 80 -3.84 -6.43 17.50
C SER A 80 -3.42 -6.93 16.12
N THR A 81 -2.28 -7.61 16.01
CA THR A 81 -1.79 -8.17 14.73
C THR A 81 -2.65 -9.32 14.20
N ASP A 82 -3.46 -9.97 15.05
CA ASP A 82 -4.35 -11.08 14.67
C ASP A 82 -5.37 -10.68 13.60
N VAL A 83 -5.82 -9.42 13.64
CA VAL A 83 -6.81 -8.91 12.67
C VAL A 83 -6.23 -8.83 11.26
N ILE A 84 -4.90 -8.78 11.10
CA ILE A 84 -4.25 -8.81 9.79
C ILE A 84 -4.48 -10.17 9.13
N ALA A 85 -4.25 -11.27 9.86
CA ALA A 85 -4.45 -12.61 9.32
C ALA A 85 -5.93 -12.91 9.02
N ALA A 86 -6.85 -12.32 9.79
CA ALA A 86 -8.29 -12.47 9.59
C ALA A 86 -8.82 -11.72 8.36
N ASN A 87 -8.25 -10.55 8.02
CA ASN A 87 -8.79 -9.66 6.99
C ASN A 87 -7.93 -9.57 5.73
N ILE A 88 -6.63 -9.84 5.83
CA ILE A 88 -5.67 -9.74 4.73
C ILE A 88 -5.18 -11.15 4.38
N PRO A 89 -5.60 -11.71 3.22
CA PRO A 89 -5.27 -13.08 2.88
C PRO A 89 -3.76 -13.25 2.66
N PRO A 90 -3.19 -14.46 2.87
CA PRO A 90 -1.74 -14.67 2.87
C PRO A 90 -1.02 -14.23 1.58
N HIS A 91 -1.66 -14.35 0.42
CA HIS A 91 -1.08 -13.94 -0.87
C HIS A 91 -0.92 -12.41 -1.03
N LYS A 92 -1.48 -11.62 -0.10
CA LYS A 92 -1.33 -10.16 -0.02
C LYS A 92 -0.22 -9.75 0.97
N HIS A 93 0.47 -10.70 1.58
CA HIS A 93 1.63 -10.47 2.44
C HIS A 93 2.85 -10.44 1.53
N ILE A 94 3.23 -9.23 1.10
CA ILE A 94 4.18 -9.03 -0.01
C ILE A 94 5.61 -9.39 0.40
N GLY A 95 6.00 -9.12 1.64
CA GLY A 95 7.34 -9.44 2.13
C GLY A 95 7.75 -8.67 3.39
N VAL A 96 9.04 -8.69 3.69
CA VAL A 96 9.64 -8.04 4.88
C VAL A 96 10.74 -7.09 4.44
N LEU A 97 10.70 -5.85 4.92
CA LEU A 97 11.72 -4.84 4.66
C LEU A 97 13.01 -5.13 5.42
N GLY A 98 14.14 -5.07 4.72
CA GLY A 98 15.48 -5.26 5.30
C GLY A 98 15.88 -6.73 5.48
N SER A 99 15.32 -7.63 4.67
CA SER A 99 15.78 -9.01 4.52
C SER A 99 16.80 -9.16 3.40
#